data_AF-A0A914NPS1-F1
#
_entry.id   AF-A0A914NPS1-F1
#
_cell.length_a   1.000
_cell.length_b   1.000
_cell.length_c   1.000
_cell.angle_alpha   90.00
_cell.angle_beta   90.00
_cell.angle_gamma   90.00
#
_symmetry.space_group_name_H-M   'P 1'
#
loop_
_entity.id
_entity.type
_entity.pdbx_description
1 polymer ?
#
loop_
_entity_poly.entity_id
_entity_poly.type
_entity_poly.pdbx_seq_one_letter_code
_entity_poly.pdbx_strand_id
1 'polypeptide(L)'
;MVDNVTPKKRTKNNESPFEDEQPNKKPKLEPSNSVENGEVDAPVWCLKKAQEEQPSRHCPYLDTIDRGVLDFDFEKLCSISLSHINVYACMVCGKYFQGRGTNTHAYTHSLDTDHRIFLNLATLKFYCLPDNYEVIDPSLDDIKYVLKPTYTPKHIKYIGQNTKMSRCWDGTLYYPGIIGLNNIKANDYTNVI
;
A
#
# COMPACT_ATOMS: atom_id res chain seq x y z
N MET A 1 -2.89 -59.84 18.69
CA MET A 1 -1.88 -59.06 19.44
C MET A 1 -0.66 -58.92 18.55
N VAL A 2 -0.11 -57.70 18.47
CA VAL A 2 1.13 -57.30 17.76
C VAL A 2 1.30 -57.73 16.30
N ASP A 3 0.84 -56.86 15.39
CA ASP A 3 1.42 -56.70 14.06
C ASP A 3 2.79 -56.02 14.17
N ASN A 4 3.77 -56.46 13.37
CA ASN A 4 5.03 -55.75 13.16
C ASN A 4 5.54 -56.00 11.74
N VAL A 5 5.41 -55.00 10.85
CA VAL A 5 5.72 -55.12 9.43
C VAL A 5 6.98 -54.34 9.06
N THR A 6 8.03 -55.08 8.70
CA THR A 6 9.09 -54.76 7.74
C THR A 6 9.49 -56.10 7.07
N PRO A 7 10.22 -56.20 5.92
CA PRO A 7 11.09 -55.19 5.28
C PRO A 7 11.13 -55.23 3.72
N LYS A 8 12.19 -54.60 3.14
CA LYS A 8 12.93 -54.94 1.89
C LYS A 8 12.67 -54.17 0.56
N LYS A 9 13.83 -53.94 -0.08
CA LYS A 9 14.18 -53.17 -1.29
C LYS A 9 13.89 -53.87 -2.63
N ARG A 10 14.11 -53.08 -3.72
CA ARG A 10 14.25 -53.38 -5.18
C ARG A 10 13.01 -52.93 -5.97
N THR A 11 13.11 -52.46 -7.22
CA THR A 11 14.06 -52.78 -8.33
C THR A 11 14.55 -51.55 -9.13
N LYS A 12 15.58 -51.77 -9.98
CA LYS A 12 16.01 -50.89 -11.08
C LYS A 12 15.36 -51.33 -12.42
N ASN A 13 15.48 -50.46 -13.43
CA ASN A 13 15.68 -50.65 -14.89
C ASN A 13 14.82 -49.62 -15.64
N ASN A 14 15.12 -49.02 -16.81
CA ASN A 14 16.32 -48.76 -17.65
C ASN A 14 15.89 -47.58 -18.62
N GLU A 15 16.61 -47.02 -19.61
CA GLU A 15 17.90 -47.31 -20.28
C GLU A 15 18.57 -45.98 -20.76
N SER A 16 19.23 -45.95 -21.94
CA SER A 16 19.81 -44.79 -22.67
C SER A 16 19.83 -45.13 -24.20
N PRO A 17 20.36 -44.32 -25.17
CA PRO A 17 20.96 -42.96 -25.17
C PRO A 17 20.22 -42.01 -26.18
N PHE A 18 20.63 -40.76 -26.48
CA PHE A 18 21.67 -40.35 -27.45
C PHE A 18 21.94 -38.82 -27.41
N GLU A 19 23.07 -38.44 -28.01
CA GLU A 19 23.73 -37.11 -28.22
C GLU A 19 22.77 -35.99 -28.77
N ASP A 20 23.03 -34.67 -28.74
CA ASP A 20 24.31 -33.94 -28.93
C ASP A 20 24.29 -32.43 -28.51
N GLU A 21 25.49 -31.81 -28.53
CA GLU A 21 25.88 -30.37 -28.64
C GLU A 21 25.22 -29.18 -27.87
N GLN A 22 26.08 -28.31 -27.31
CA GLN A 22 25.85 -26.85 -27.14
C GLN A 22 26.67 -26.08 -28.19
N PRO A 23 26.28 -24.86 -28.64
CA PRO A 23 26.87 -23.68 -27.98
C PRO A 23 26.04 -22.36 -27.98
N ASN A 24 25.96 -21.73 -26.81
CA ASN A 24 26.37 -20.34 -26.52
C ASN A 24 25.95 -19.17 -27.46
N LYS A 25 25.21 -18.17 -26.94
CA LYS A 25 25.54 -16.72 -27.05
C LYS A 25 24.57 -15.80 -26.29
N LYS A 26 25.13 -14.79 -25.59
CA LYS A 26 24.39 -13.66 -25.00
C LYS A 26 24.08 -12.61 -26.09
N PRO A 27 22.86 -12.03 -26.17
CA PRO A 27 22.63 -10.84 -27.00
C PRO A 27 23.28 -9.61 -26.35
N LYS A 28 24.20 -8.97 -27.09
CA LYS A 28 24.70 -7.62 -26.79
C LYS A 28 24.00 -6.68 -27.77
N LEU A 29 23.25 -5.69 -27.27
CA LEU A 29 22.54 -4.71 -28.08
C LEU A 29 22.92 -3.30 -27.61
N GLU A 30 23.71 -2.63 -28.44
CA GLU A 30 23.91 -1.18 -28.40
C GLU A 30 22.97 -0.55 -29.43
N PRO A 31 22.38 0.62 -29.14
CA PRO A 31 21.89 1.52 -30.18
C PRO A 31 22.78 2.76 -30.23
N SER A 32 23.61 2.86 -31.25
CA SER A 32 24.12 4.13 -31.74
C SER A 32 22.97 4.97 -32.29
N ASN A 33 22.79 6.21 -31.84
CA ASN A 33 22.11 7.21 -32.66
C ASN A 33 22.55 8.64 -32.31
N SER A 34 23.15 9.30 -33.29
CA SER A 34 23.54 10.70 -33.28
C SER A 34 22.48 11.53 -34.01
N VAL A 35 21.80 12.44 -33.32
CA VAL A 35 21.03 13.54 -33.92
C VAL A 35 21.24 14.80 -33.08
N GLU A 36 21.40 15.94 -33.75
CA GLU A 36 21.81 17.22 -33.16
C GLU A 36 20.66 17.99 -32.49
N ASN A 37 21.00 18.65 -31.39
CA ASN A 37 20.49 19.92 -30.86
C ASN A 37 19.07 20.40 -31.24
N GLY A 38 18.20 20.42 -30.23
CA GLY A 38 17.12 21.39 -30.09
C GLY A 38 16.96 21.75 -28.61
N GLU A 39 17.33 22.97 -28.21
CA GLU A 39 17.23 23.42 -26.81
C GLU A 39 15.76 23.62 -26.40
N VAL A 40 15.36 22.89 -25.35
CA VAL A 40 14.16 23.19 -24.55
C VAL A 40 14.48 22.86 -23.09
N ASP A 41 14.55 23.89 -22.26
CA ASP A 41 14.89 23.81 -20.82
C ASP A 41 13.79 23.13 -20.00
N ALA A 42 13.70 21.80 -20.12
CA ALA A 42 12.97 20.95 -19.20
C ALA A 42 13.96 20.28 -18.23
N PRO A 43 13.74 20.32 -16.90
CA PRO A 43 14.68 19.77 -15.95
C PRO A 43 14.80 18.24 -16.09
N VAL A 44 15.95 17.80 -16.62
CA VAL A 44 16.34 16.41 -16.92
C VAL A 44 16.21 15.45 -15.72
N TRP A 45 16.14 16.00 -14.50
CA TRP A 45 15.89 15.28 -13.25
C TRP A 45 14.60 14.44 -13.24
N CYS A 46 13.58 14.80 -14.03
CA CYS A 46 12.24 14.22 -13.90
C CYS A 46 12.10 12.80 -14.52
N LEU A 47 12.80 12.48 -15.61
CA LEU A 47 12.61 11.21 -16.32
C LEU A 47 13.40 10.03 -15.73
N LYS A 48 14.62 10.25 -15.23
CA LYS A 48 15.47 9.15 -14.72
C LYS A 48 14.94 8.52 -13.43
N LYS A 49 14.36 9.31 -12.52
CA LYS A 49 13.84 8.78 -11.24
C LYS A 49 12.56 7.94 -11.38
N ALA A 50 11.78 8.13 -12.45
CA ALA A 50 10.54 7.36 -12.67
C ALA A 50 10.79 5.86 -12.93
N GLN A 51 12.03 5.47 -13.27
CA GLN A 51 12.42 4.07 -13.50
C GLN A 51 12.91 3.35 -12.23
N GLU A 52 13.02 4.05 -11.09
CA GLU A 52 13.52 3.51 -9.82
C GLU A 52 12.47 3.52 -8.68
N GLU A 53 11.16 3.56 -9.00
CA GLU A 53 10.09 3.24 -8.05
C GLU A 53 10.06 1.72 -7.74
N GLN A 54 11.16 1.18 -7.22
CA GLN A 54 11.20 -0.18 -6.69
C GLN A 54 10.44 -0.21 -5.36
N PRO A 55 9.40 -1.06 -5.21
CA PRO A 55 8.64 -1.13 -3.98
C PRO A 55 9.51 -1.70 -2.85
N SER A 56 9.72 -0.91 -1.80
CA SER A 56 10.47 -1.38 -0.63
C SER A 56 9.53 -2.18 0.29
N ARG A 57 10.05 -3.31 0.78
CA ARG A 57 9.40 -4.12 1.83
C ARG A 57 9.93 -3.82 3.23
N HIS A 58 10.88 -2.90 3.35
CA HIS A 58 11.48 -2.45 4.60
C HIS A 58 11.63 -0.93 4.53
N CYS A 59 10.63 -0.23 5.05
CA CYS A 59 10.69 1.21 5.27
C CYS A 59 11.01 1.44 6.75
N PRO A 60 12.08 2.19 7.10
CA PRO A 60 12.49 2.34 8.50
C PRO A 60 11.53 3.21 9.32
N TYR A 61 10.70 4.04 8.68
CA TYR A 61 9.82 5.02 9.33
C TYR A 61 8.42 4.49 9.67
N LEU A 62 8.17 3.18 9.54
CA LEU A 62 6.85 2.56 9.79
C LEU A 62 6.38 2.70 11.25
N ASP A 63 7.32 2.92 12.17
CA ASP A 63 7.11 3.21 13.58
C ASP A 63 6.55 4.61 13.85
N THR A 64 6.75 5.57 12.94
CA THR A 64 6.24 6.95 13.07
C THR A 64 4.73 7.10 12.83
N ILE A 65 4.03 6.02 12.46
CA ILE A 65 2.62 6.04 12.11
C ILE A 65 1.76 6.09 13.38
N ASP A 66 1.09 7.22 13.60
CA ASP A 66 0.06 7.34 14.63
C ASP A 66 -1.32 7.03 14.03
N ARG A 67 -1.94 5.96 14.51
CA ARG A 67 -3.29 5.54 14.10
C ARG A 67 -4.40 6.38 14.73
N GLY A 68 -4.12 7.06 15.84
CA GLY A 68 -5.12 7.81 16.59
C GLY A 68 -5.54 9.15 15.98
N VAL A 69 -4.72 9.68 15.07
CA VAL A 69 -4.99 10.92 14.33
C VAL A 69 -5.56 10.67 12.92
N LEU A 70 -5.75 9.41 12.52
CA LEU A 70 -6.24 9.05 11.19
C LEU A 70 -7.76 9.03 11.16
N ASP A 71 -8.36 10.12 10.67
CA ASP A 71 -9.79 10.22 10.40
C ASP A 71 -10.02 10.23 8.88
N PHE A 72 -10.68 9.20 8.37
CA PHE A 72 -10.95 9.00 6.95
C PHE A 72 -12.40 9.34 6.53
N ASP A 73 -13.24 9.80 7.47
CA ASP A 73 -14.64 10.12 7.21
C ASP A 73 -14.80 11.52 6.56
N PHE A 74 -13.77 12.37 6.66
CA PHE A 74 -13.74 13.68 6.04
C PHE A 74 -13.52 13.66 4.51
N GLU A 75 -13.94 14.76 3.87
CA GLU A 75 -13.79 14.94 2.43
C GLU A 75 -12.31 14.92 1.98
N LYS A 76 -12.05 14.21 0.88
CA LYS A 76 -10.71 13.96 0.34
C LYS A 76 -10.22 15.17 -0.46
N LEU A 77 -9.84 16.22 0.26
CA LEU A 77 -9.31 17.48 -0.28
C LEU A 77 -7.97 17.84 0.38
N CYS A 78 -7.09 18.52 -0.35
CA CYS A 78 -5.85 19.06 0.20
C CYS A 78 -6.13 20.20 1.20
N SER A 79 -5.61 20.12 2.43
CA SER A 79 -5.80 21.13 3.48
C SER A 79 -5.16 22.49 3.18
N ILE A 80 -4.37 22.62 2.10
CA ILE A 80 -3.73 23.87 1.66
C ILE A 80 -4.37 24.39 0.37
N SER A 81 -4.41 23.57 -0.68
CA SER A 81 -4.88 23.97 -2.02
C SER A 81 -6.37 23.69 -2.27
N LEU A 82 -7.08 23.04 -1.34
CA LEU A 82 -8.47 22.58 -1.45
C LEU A 82 -8.76 21.69 -2.68
N SER A 83 -7.72 21.17 -3.34
CA SER A 83 -7.87 20.33 -4.53
C SER A 83 -8.14 18.87 -4.16
N HIS A 84 -9.01 18.21 -4.93
CA HIS A 84 -9.28 16.76 -4.86
C HIS A 84 -8.33 15.91 -5.74
N ILE A 85 -7.45 16.55 -6.53
CA ILE A 85 -6.62 15.85 -7.51
C ILE A 85 -5.35 15.31 -6.83
N ASN A 86 -5.16 13.99 -6.85
CA ASN A 86 -3.98 13.30 -6.30
C ASN A 86 -3.72 13.69 -4.83
N VAL A 87 -4.70 13.47 -3.96
CA VAL A 87 -4.61 13.74 -2.52
C VAL A 87 -3.96 12.57 -1.78
N TYR A 88 -3.03 12.90 -0.90
CA TYR A 88 -2.27 12.00 -0.03
C TYR A 88 -2.54 12.37 1.42
N ALA A 89 -2.89 11.39 2.25
CA ALA A 89 -2.98 11.56 3.70
C ALA A 89 -1.61 11.35 4.34
N CYS A 90 -1.22 12.21 5.26
CA CYS A 90 -0.04 12.02 6.11
C CYS A 90 -0.37 11.02 7.23
N MET A 91 0.42 9.95 7.35
CA MET A 91 0.19 8.90 8.35
C MET A 91 0.68 9.25 9.77
N VAL A 92 1.23 10.45 9.96
CA VAL A 92 1.75 10.93 11.26
C VAL A 92 0.86 12.02 11.86
N CYS A 93 0.16 12.81 11.04
CA CYS A 93 -0.69 13.93 11.51
C CYS A 93 -2.11 13.94 10.95
N GLY A 94 -2.52 12.93 10.17
CA GLY A 94 -3.87 12.80 9.58
C GLY A 94 -4.21 13.80 8.47
N LYS A 95 -3.45 14.90 8.31
CA LYS A 95 -3.73 15.95 7.33
C LYS A 95 -3.57 15.48 5.88
N TYR A 96 -4.32 16.11 4.99
CA TYR A 96 -4.39 15.78 3.58
C TYR A 96 -3.63 16.79 2.73
N PHE A 97 -2.80 16.32 1.80
CA PHE A 97 -1.93 17.14 0.98
C PHE A 97 -2.00 16.72 -0.49
N GLN A 98 -1.81 17.69 -1.40
CA GLN A 98 -1.82 17.44 -2.83
C GLN A 98 -0.43 17.00 -3.33
N GLY A 99 -0.41 15.98 -4.19
CA GLY A 99 0.74 15.56 -5.00
C GLY A 99 1.85 14.85 -4.23
N ARG A 100 2.82 14.30 -4.98
CA ARG A 100 4.03 13.64 -4.45
C ARG A 100 5.36 14.19 -5.04
N GLY A 101 5.28 15.11 -6.00
CA GLY A 101 6.45 15.68 -6.66
C GLY A 101 7.13 16.77 -5.82
N THR A 102 8.35 17.16 -6.18
CA THR A 102 9.17 18.10 -5.41
C THR A 102 8.50 19.45 -5.13
N ASN A 103 7.61 19.90 -6.02
CA ASN A 103 6.92 21.18 -5.93
C ASN A 103 5.49 21.03 -5.37
N THR A 104 5.21 19.97 -4.61
CA THR A 104 3.85 19.63 -4.12
C THR A 104 3.77 19.64 -2.60
N HIS A 105 2.58 19.91 -2.06
CA HIS A 105 2.40 20.16 -0.63
C HIS A 105 2.76 18.96 0.27
N ALA A 106 2.61 17.72 -0.20
CA ALA A 106 3.04 16.56 0.59
C ALA A 106 4.58 16.47 0.68
N TYR A 107 5.27 16.82 -0.40
CA TYR A 107 6.74 16.82 -0.42
C TYR A 107 7.31 17.90 0.50
N THR A 108 6.78 19.13 0.44
CA THR A 108 7.20 20.20 1.36
C THR A 108 6.90 19.81 2.81
N HIS A 109 5.69 19.29 3.09
CA HIS A 109 5.32 18.84 4.43
C HIS A 109 6.26 17.74 4.97
N SER A 110 6.71 16.81 4.12
CA SER A 110 7.66 15.76 4.51
C SER A 110 9.02 16.30 4.92
N LEU A 111 9.46 17.43 4.36
CA LEU A 111 10.71 18.11 4.72
C LEU A 111 10.55 19.02 5.93
N ASP A 112 9.44 19.76 6.01
CA ASP A 112 9.19 20.77 7.06
C ASP A 112 8.88 20.15 8.42
N THR A 113 8.26 18.96 8.44
CA THR A 113 7.78 18.31 9.69
C THR A 113 8.33 16.91 9.91
N ASP A 114 9.26 16.46 9.05
CA ASP A 114 9.85 15.12 9.04
C ASP A 114 8.83 13.96 8.95
N HIS A 115 7.60 14.24 8.50
CA HIS A 115 6.57 13.22 8.29
C HIS A 115 6.78 12.51 6.96
N ARG A 116 7.36 11.31 6.98
CA ARG A 116 7.80 10.64 5.74
C ARG A 116 6.77 9.73 5.08
N ILE A 117 5.77 9.22 5.81
CA ILE A 117 4.81 8.24 5.28
C ILE A 117 3.49 8.88 4.87
N PHE A 118 3.10 8.63 3.61
CA PHE A 118 1.88 9.12 2.99
C PHE A 118 1.06 8.01 2.36
N LEU A 119 -0.26 8.10 2.44
CA LEU A 119 -1.22 7.19 1.79
C LEU A 119 -1.96 7.92 0.67
N ASN A 120 -1.88 7.42 -0.57
CA ASN A 120 -2.68 7.94 -1.67
C ASN A 120 -4.15 7.52 -1.50
N LEU A 121 -5.05 8.49 -1.33
CA LEU A 121 -6.46 8.26 -0.99
C LEU A 121 -7.32 7.68 -2.13
N ALA A 122 -6.79 7.64 -3.36
CA ALA A 122 -7.44 7.09 -4.54
C ALA A 122 -6.93 5.68 -4.90
N THR A 123 -5.62 5.44 -4.81
CA THR A 123 -4.99 4.15 -5.17
C THR A 123 -4.75 3.21 -3.98
N LEU A 124 -4.88 3.71 -2.74
CA LEU A 124 -4.60 2.98 -1.50
C LEU A 124 -3.15 2.47 -1.37
N LYS A 125 -2.23 3.12 -2.08
CA LYS A 125 -0.78 2.86 -2.05
C LYS A 125 -0.09 3.79 -1.06
N PHE A 126 0.85 3.24 -0.30
CA PHE A 126 1.71 3.98 0.62
C PHE A 126 2.99 4.41 -0.08
N TYR A 127 3.44 5.63 0.19
CA TYR A 127 4.67 6.19 -0.35
C TYR A 127 5.50 6.81 0.78
N CYS A 128 6.81 6.65 0.68
CA CYS A 128 7.76 7.38 1.50
C CYS A 128 8.23 8.63 0.74
N LEU A 129 8.11 9.81 1.35
CA LEU A 129 8.64 11.09 0.85
C LEU A 129 9.68 11.59 1.86
N PRO A 130 10.76 12.28 1.42
CA PRO A 130 11.02 12.78 0.06
C PRO A 130 11.56 11.75 -0.95
N ASP A 131 11.85 10.51 -0.52
CA ASP A 131 12.54 9.51 -1.35
C ASP A 131 11.73 9.01 -2.56
N ASN A 132 10.39 9.11 -2.50
CA ASN A 132 9.41 8.72 -3.52
C ASN A 132 9.51 7.23 -3.93
N TYR A 133 9.47 6.32 -2.95
CA TYR A 133 9.28 4.88 -3.18
C TYR A 133 7.95 4.38 -2.61
N GLU A 134 7.39 3.34 -3.21
CA GLU A 134 6.19 2.66 -2.69
C GLU A 134 6.57 1.77 -1.49
N VAL A 135 5.77 1.83 -0.42
CA VAL A 135 5.92 1.00 0.78
C VAL A 135 4.92 -0.15 0.71
N ILE A 136 5.41 -1.39 0.66
CA ILE A 136 4.57 -2.59 0.67
C ILE A 136 4.81 -3.36 1.95
N ASP A 137 3.92 -3.19 2.94
CA ASP A 137 3.92 -3.94 4.19
C ASP A 137 2.50 -4.37 4.61
N PRO A 138 2.27 -5.60 5.12
CA PRO A 138 0.96 -6.06 5.58
C PRO A 138 0.43 -5.38 6.84
N SER A 139 1.31 -4.78 7.67
CA SER A 139 0.89 -4.08 8.90
C SER A 139 0.09 -2.79 8.63
N LEU A 140 -0.01 -2.37 7.37
CA LEU A 140 -0.77 -1.21 6.90
C LEU A 140 -2.11 -1.58 6.26
N ASP A 141 -2.43 -2.89 6.15
CA ASP A 141 -3.69 -3.35 5.58
C ASP A 141 -4.91 -3.00 6.45
N ASP A 142 -4.70 -2.77 7.75
CA ASP A 142 -5.71 -2.23 8.67
C ASP A 142 -6.15 -0.82 8.25
N ILE A 143 -5.20 0.08 8.00
CA ILE A 143 -5.45 1.46 7.55
C ILE A 143 -6.16 1.46 6.18
N LYS A 144 -5.75 0.58 5.25
CA LYS A 144 -6.46 0.41 3.97
C LYS A 144 -7.90 -0.03 4.19
N TYR A 145 -8.13 -0.92 5.15
CA TYR A 145 -9.46 -1.44 5.48
C TYR A 145 -10.38 -0.39 6.11
N VAL A 146 -9.85 0.49 6.98
CA VAL A 146 -10.63 1.62 7.52
C VAL A 146 -11.00 2.60 6.39
N LEU A 147 -10.05 2.99 5.55
CA LEU A 147 -10.29 3.93 4.44
C LEU A 147 -11.19 3.37 3.32
N LYS A 148 -11.21 2.05 3.12
CA LYS A 148 -12.10 1.37 2.16
C LYS A 148 -12.45 -0.04 2.65
N PRO A 149 -13.48 -0.19 3.50
CA PRO A 149 -13.84 -1.49 4.04
C PRO A 149 -14.34 -2.41 2.92
N THR A 150 -13.83 -3.64 2.91
CA THR A 150 -14.19 -4.67 1.92
C THR A 150 -14.78 -5.89 2.60
N TYR A 151 -15.85 -6.43 2.05
CA TYR A 151 -16.57 -7.55 2.66
C TYR A 151 -16.70 -8.70 1.65
N THR A 152 -16.24 -9.89 2.04
CA THR A 152 -16.47 -11.09 1.23
C THR A 152 -17.90 -11.61 1.43
N PRO A 153 -18.50 -12.32 0.45
CA PRO A 153 -19.84 -12.88 0.61
C PRO A 153 -19.99 -13.84 1.81
N LYS A 154 -18.89 -14.44 2.27
CA LYS A 154 -18.86 -15.24 3.51
C LYS A 154 -18.94 -14.34 4.74
N HIS A 155 -18.14 -13.25 4.78
CA HIS A 155 -18.17 -12.29 5.89
C HIS A 155 -19.58 -11.71 6.07
N ILE A 156 -20.23 -11.28 4.99
CA ILE A 156 -21.60 -10.71 5.03
C ILE A 156 -22.62 -11.71 5.62
N LYS A 157 -22.51 -13.01 5.30
CA LYS A 157 -23.40 -14.04 5.87
C LYS A 157 -23.20 -14.25 7.38
N TYR A 158 -21.97 -14.11 7.86
CA TYR A 158 -21.66 -14.30 9.28
C TYR A 158 -21.83 -13.06 10.14
N ILE A 159 -21.85 -11.84 9.56
CA ILE A 159 -21.84 -10.59 10.34
C ILE A 159 -23.04 -10.49 11.30
N GLY A 160 -24.25 -10.86 10.84
CA GLY A 160 -25.47 -10.89 11.66
C GLY A 160 -25.63 -12.11 12.57
N GLN A 161 -24.73 -13.10 12.47
CA GLN A 161 -24.72 -14.30 13.33
C GLN A 161 -23.64 -14.25 14.41
N ASN A 162 -22.70 -13.30 14.29
CA ASN A 162 -21.53 -13.22 15.15
C ASN A 162 -21.84 -12.46 16.44
N THR A 163 -21.88 -13.17 17.57
CA THR A 163 -22.07 -12.60 18.91
C THR A 163 -20.77 -12.12 19.57
N LYS A 164 -19.63 -12.16 18.86
CA LYS A 164 -18.34 -11.65 19.36
C LYS A 164 -18.21 -10.15 19.11
N MET A 165 -17.82 -9.42 20.14
CA MET A 165 -17.39 -8.03 20.00
C MET A 165 -16.10 -7.95 19.18
N SER A 166 -16.00 -6.94 18.33
CA SER A 166 -14.76 -6.47 17.72
C SER A 166 -14.05 -5.47 18.64
N ARG A 167 -12.77 -5.22 18.37
CA ARG A 167 -11.93 -4.29 19.13
C ARG A 167 -11.40 -3.20 18.20
N CYS A 168 -11.60 -1.94 18.55
CA CYS A 168 -11.00 -0.78 17.89
C CYS A 168 -9.50 -0.67 18.22
N TRP A 169 -8.78 0.19 17.50
CA TRP A 169 -7.34 0.39 17.68
C TRP A 169 -6.98 0.95 19.08
N ASP A 170 -7.86 1.78 19.65
CA ASP A 170 -7.80 2.33 21.02
C ASP A 170 -8.04 1.27 22.10
N GLY A 171 -8.56 0.11 21.70
CA GLY A 171 -8.92 -1.00 22.57
C GLY A 171 -10.39 -1.05 22.95
N THR A 172 -11.22 -0.10 22.54
CA THR A 172 -12.67 -0.08 22.80
C THR A 172 -13.35 -1.27 22.13
N LEU A 173 -14.26 -1.93 22.86
CA LEU A 173 -15.02 -3.06 22.36
C LEU A 173 -16.37 -2.58 21.79
N TYR A 174 -16.73 -3.09 20.61
CA TYR A 174 -17.96 -2.75 19.92
C TYR A 174 -18.55 -3.95 19.18
N TYR A 175 -19.83 -3.90 18.84
CA TYR A 175 -20.43 -4.89 17.94
C TYR A 175 -20.40 -4.36 16.51
N PRO A 176 -19.89 -5.12 15.52
CA PRO A 176 -19.99 -4.73 14.11
C PRO A 176 -21.46 -4.47 13.72
N GLY A 177 -21.74 -3.24 13.26
CA GLY A 177 -23.10 -2.79 12.93
C GLY A 177 -23.86 -2.09 14.08
N ILE A 178 -23.32 -2.08 15.30
CA ILE A 178 -23.84 -1.28 16.43
C ILE A 178 -22.74 -0.31 16.86
N ILE A 179 -22.65 0.80 16.15
CA ILE A 179 -21.63 1.84 16.30
C ILE A 179 -22.35 3.19 16.47
N GLY A 180 -21.89 4.00 17.43
CA GLY A 180 -22.44 5.35 17.62
C GLY A 180 -21.99 6.28 16.49
N LEU A 181 -22.95 6.97 15.86
CA LEU A 181 -22.67 8.02 14.89
C LEU A 181 -22.48 9.37 15.59
N ASN A 182 -21.56 10.19 15.08
CA ASN A 182 -21.29 11.50 15.65
C ASN A 182 -22.46 12.48 15.39
N ASN A 183 -22.91 13.21 16.42
CA ASN A 183 -23.94 14.23 16.26
C ASN A 183 -23.34 15.55 15.79
N ILE A 184 -23.33 15.77 14.47
CA ILE A 184 -22.86 17.02 13.87
C ILE A 184 -23.98 18.06 13.96
N LYS A 185 -24.02 18.76 15.10
CA LYS A 185 -25.02 19.77 15.50
C LYS A 185 -26.42 19.19 15.76
N ALA A 186 -27.13 18.84 14.68
CA ALA A 186 -28.52 18.42 14.70
C ALA A 186 -28.78 17.47 13.51
N ASN A 187 -27.95 16.41 13.41
CA ASN A 187 -28.08 15.35 12.40
C ASN A 187 -28.56 14.02 13.05
N ASP A 188 -29.10 14.09 14.27
CA ASP A 188 -29.67 12.97 15.00
C ASP A 188 -30.76 12.25 14.20
N TYR A 189 -31.64 12.98 13.52
CA TYR A 189 -32.66 12.41 12.66
C TYR A 189 -32.08 11.64 11.45
N THR A 190 -30.92 12.03 10.90
CA THR A 190 -30.24 11.23 9.87
C THR A 190 -29.46 10.05 10.45
N ASN A 191 -28.95 10.16 11.68
CA ASN A 191 -28.19 9.09 12.33
C ASN A 191 -29.07 7.90 12.76
N VAL A 192 -30.39 8.07 12.79
CA VAL A 192 -31.39 7.05 13.15
C VAL A 192 -31.92 6.26 11.93
N ILE A 193 -31.71 6.76 10.70
CA ILE A 193 -32.24 6.19 9.45
C ILE A 193 -31.23 5.25 8.80
#